data_AF-Q6K0W1-F1
#
_entry.id   AF-Q6K0W1-F1
#
_cell.length_a   1.000
_cell.length_b   1.000
_cell.length_c   1.000
_cell.angle_alpha   90.00
_cell.angle_beta   90.00
_cell.angle_gamma   90.00
#
_symmetry.space_group_name_H-M   'P 1'
#
loop_
_entity.id
_entity.type
_entity.pdbx_description
1 polymer ?
#
loop_
_entity_poly.entity_id
_entity_poly.type
_entity_poly.pdbx_seq_one_letter_code
_entity_poly.pdbx_strand_id
1 'polypeptide(L)'
;NDAFSKVQLRYENALKDYNRKQVNQLNNLIMLLLGDLTAAERQKVMTVCTIDVHSRDVVSTIITKKVEVQTAFQWQSQLRHRWDSKIDDCFANICDAQFRYDYEYLGNTPRLVITPLTDRCYITLTQSLHLVMGGAPAGPAGTGKTETTKDLGRALGMMVYVFNCSEQMDY
;
A
#
# COMPACT_ATOMS: atom_id res chain seq x y z
N ASN A 1 3.11 -2.53 16.18
CA ASN A 1 2.69 -1.22 15.65
C ASN A 1 2.50 -0.27 16.82
N ASP A 2 3.39 0.72 16.97
CA ASP A 2 3.56 1.53 18.20
C ASP A 2 2.30 2.34 18.58
N ALA A 3 1.55 2.86 17.59
CA ALA A 3 0.34 3.65 17.87
C ALA A 3 -0.77 2.82 18.52
N PHE A 4 -1.02 1.58 18.06
CA PHE A 4 -1.99 0.69 18.69
C PHE A 4 -1.53 0.21 20.08
N SER A 5 -0.21 -0.02 20.26
CA SER A 5 0.34 -0.30 21.59
C SER A 5 0.10 0.86 22.56
N LYS A 6 0.22 2.11 22.10
CA LYS A 6 -0.11 3.31 22.89
C LYS A 6 -1.61 3.43 23.20
N VAL A 7 -2.49 3.10 22.25
CA VAL A 7 -3.94 3.05 22.50
C VAL A 7 -4.27 2.01 23.59
N GLN A 8 -3.64 0.83 23.56
CA GLN A 8 -3.80 -0.18 24.61
C GLN A 8 -3.28 0.29 25.98
N LEU A 9 -2.27 1.17 26.00
CA LEU A 9 -1.78 1.86 27.20
C LEU A 9 -2.66 3.06 27.62
N ARG A 10 -3.90 3.16 27.10
CA ARG A 10 -4.88 4.23 27.37
C ARG A 10 -4.49 5.63 26.87
N TYR A 11 -3.55 5.74 25.94
CA TYR A 11 -3.35 6.99 25.21
C TYR A 11 -4.40 7.13 24.09
N GLU A 12 -5.62 7.51 24.48
CA GLU A 12 -6.80 7.59 23.58
C GLU A 12 -6.59 8.49 22.34
N ASN A 13 -5.70 9.49 22.45
CA ASN A 13 -5.42 10.44 21.38
C ASN A 13 -4.25 10.01 20.47
N ALA A 14 -3.57 8.90 20.73
CA ALA A 14 -2.36 8.50 19.99
C ALA A 14 -2.59 8.43 18.46
N LEU A 15 -3.72 7.87 18.01
CA LEU A 15 -4.07 7.82 16.59
C LEU A 15 -4.39 9.20 16.02
N LYS A 16 -5.07 10.07 16.78
CA LYS A 16 -5.40 11.43 16.35
C LYS A 16 -4.15 12.29 16.20
N ASP A 17 -3.21 12.17 17.14
CA ASP A 17 -1.94 12.88 17.11
C ASP A 17 -1.07 12.39 15.95
N TYR A 18 -1.06 11.07 15.71
CA TYR A 18 -0.41 10.49 14.54
C TYR A 18 -1.03 10.98 13.22
N ASN A 19 -2.36 11.03 13.12
CA ASN A 19 -3.03 11.55 11.93
C ASN A 19 -2.70 13.02 11.68
N ARG A 20 -2.66 13.85 12.73
CA ARG A 20 -2.24 15.25 12.64
C ARG A 20 -0.80 15.38 12.13
N LYS A 21 0.10 14.51 12.62
CA LYS A 21 1.49 14.45 12.13
C LYS A 21 1.53 14.10 10.64
N GLN A 22 0.77 13.11 10.18
CA GLN A 22 0.69 12.74 8.75
C GLN A 22 0.19 13.90 7.89
N VAL A 23 -0.85 14.62 8.34
CA VAL A 23 -1.36 15.80 7.63
C VAL A 23 -0.29 16.89 7.48
N ASN A 24 0.47 17.16 8.56
CA ASN A 24 1.55 18.14 8.49
C ASN A 24 2.68 17.69 7.55
N GLN A 25 3.05 16.40 7.56
CA GLN A 25 4.06 15.84 6.66
C GLN A 25 3.61 15.93 5.19
N LEU A 26 2.35 15.60 4.90
CA LEU A 26 1.76 15.74 3.57
C LEU A 26 1.78 17.19 3.09
N ASN A 27 1.42 18.15 3.94
CA ASN A 27 1.49 19.56 3.59
C ASN A 27 2.93 19.98 3.24
N ASN A 28 3.93 19.50 3.97
CA ASN A 28 5.33 19.77 3.66
C ASN A 28 5.75 19.17 2.30
N LEU A 29 5.29 17.95 1.98
CA LEU A 29 5.54 17.34 0.67
C LEU A 29 4.88 18.12 -0.46
N ILE A 30 3.66 18.63 -0.25
CA ILE A 30 2.96 19.48 -1.21
C ILE A 30 3.73 20.79 -1.42
N MET A 31 4.19 21.44 -0.36
CA MET A 31 5.02 22.65 -0.47
C MET A 31 6.32 22.38 -1.23
N LEU A 32 6.95 21.22 -1.01
CA LEU A 32 8.14 20.81 -1.77
C LEU A 32 7.84 20.62 -3.26
N LEU A 33 6.67 20.05 -3.60
CA LEU A 33 6.23 19.91 -4.99
C LEU A 33 5.92 21.25 -5.66
N LEU A 34 5.47 22.27 -4.92
CA LEU A 34 5.22 23.60 -5.48
C LEU A 34 6.51 24.38 -5.76
N GLY A 35 7.65 23.93 -5.21
CA GLY A 35 8.95 24.52 -5.49
C GLY A 35 9.64 23.98 -6.75
N ASP A 36 10.88 24.42 -6.92
CA ASP A 36 11.77 23.99 -7.99
C ASP A 36 12.41 22.64 -7.66
N LEU A 37 12.11 21.64 -8.49
CA LEU A 37 12.63 20.28 -8.39
C LEU A 37 12.97 19.80 -9.79
N THR A 38 14.04 19.00 -9.92
CA THR A 38 14.28 18.25 -11.15
C THR A 38 13.15 17.26 -11.42
N ALA A 39 13.00 16.81 -12.67
CA ALA A 39 11.97 15.84 -13.03
C ALA A 39 12.04 14.55 -12.18
N ALA A 40 13.26 14.06 -11.91
CA ALA A 40 13.47 12.86 -11.10
C ALA A 40 13.10 13.07 -9.62
N GLU A 41 13.44 14.22 -9.04
CA GLU A 41 13.06 14.57 -7.67
C GLU A 41 11.55 14.73 -7.54
N ARG A 42 10.94 15.46 -8.47
CA ARG A 42 9.50 15.63 -8.51
C ARG A 42 8.77 14.29 -8.57
N GLN A 43 9.25 13.35 -9.39
CA GLN A 43 8.71 12.00 -9.46
C GLN A 43 8.84 11.24 -8.13
N LYS A 44 9.97 11.34 -7.43
CA LYS A 44 10.17 10.74 -6.10
C LYS A 44 9.18 11.30 -5.09
N VAL A 45 9.07 12.64 -5.02
CA VAL A 45 8.18 13.32 -4.07
C VAL A 45 6.71 13.01 -4.37
N MET A 46 6.31 13.00 -5.65
CA MET A 46 4.95 12.59 -6.05
C MET A 46 4.64 11.16 -5.62
N THR A 47 5.59 10.24 -5.81
CA THR A 47 5.45 8.82 -5.41
C THR A 47 5.22 8.68 -3.91
N VAL A 48 6.03 9.36 -3.09
CA VAL A 48 5.86 9.37 -1.62
C VAL A 48 4.53 10.00 -1.23
N CYS A 49 4.17 11.12 -1.85
CA CYS A 49 2.90 11.81 -1.58
C CYS A 49 1.68 10.90 -1.84
N THR A 50 1.67 10.15 -2.96
CA THR A 50 0.58 9.21 -3.26
C THR A 50 0.42 8.12 -2.19
N ILE A 51 1.54 7.56 -1.68
CA ILE A 51 1.52 6.54 -0.63
C ILE A 51 1.05 7.14 0.71
N ASP A 52 1.54 8.34 1.05
CA ASP A 52 1.22 9.01 2.30
C ASP A 52 -0.25 9.46 2.37
N VAL A 53 -0.85 9.88 1.25
CA VAL A 53 -2.28 10.23 1.19
C VAL A 53 -3.13 9.01 1.55
N HIS A 54 -2.88 7.85 0.92
CA HIS A 54 -3.59 6.61 1.26
C HIS A 54 -3.37 6.23 2.73
N SER A 55 -2.13 6.27 3.22
CA SER A 55 -1.80 5.96 4.61
C SER A 55 -2.53 6.85 5.61
N ARG A 56 -2.68 8.14 5.31
CA ARG A 56 -3.45 9.11 6.11
C ARG A 56 -4.94 8.79 6.09
N ASP A 57 -5.49 8.44 4.94
CA ASP A 57 -6.91 8.09 4.77
C ASP A 57 -7.27 6.82 5.55
N VAL A 58 -6.39 5.82 5.54
CA VAL A 58 -6.53 4.60 6.35
C VAL A 58 -6.59 4.94 7.84
N VAL A 59 -5.66 5.75 8.35
CA VAL A 59 -5.66 6.16 9.76
C VAL A 59 -6.91 6.96 10.11
N SER A 60 -7.33 7.88 9.24
CA SER A 60 -8.57 8.64 9.45
C SER A 60 -9.80 7.72 9.54
N THR A 61 -9.85 6.68 8.71
CA THR A 61 -10.90 5.66 8.73
C THR A 61 -10.89 4.86 10.02
N ILE A 62 -9.71 4.45 10.51
CA ILE A 62 -9.53 3.72 11.79
C ILE A 62 -10.05 4.57 12.96
N ILE A 63 -9.72 5.86 12.99
CA ILE A 63 -10.20 6.80 14.02
C ILE A 63 -11.72 6.94 13.96
N THR A 64 -12.27 7.18 12.76
CA THR A 64 -13.71 7.37 12.56
C THR A 64 -14.51 6.14 12.98
N LYS A 65 -13.99 4.94 12.66
CA LYS A 65 -14.60 3.66 13.02
C LYS A 65 -14.26 3.20 14.44
N LYS A 66 -13.52 4.00 15.23
CA LYS A 66 -13.12 3.68 16.61
C LYS A 66 -12.47 2.29 16.73
N VAL A 67 -11.54 2.00 15.83
CA VAL A 67 -10.84 0.71 15.82
C VAL A 67 -9.72 0.76 16.86
N GLU A 68 -9.87 -0.03 17.93
CA GLU A 68 -8.97 -0.01 19.09
C GLU A 68 -7.98 -1.19 19.14
N VAL A 69 -8.25 -2.25 18.36
CA VAL A 69 -7.46 -3.49 18.37
C VAL A 69 -6.81 -3.75 17.02
N GLN A 70 -5.57 -4.25 17.04
CA GLN A 70 -4.83 -4.61 15.83
C GLN A 70 -5.45 -5.82 15.11
N THR A 71 -6.25 -6.63 15.77
CA THR A 71 -6.93 -7.78 15.15
C THR A 71 -8.19 -7.40 14.37
N ALA A 72 -8.60 -6.12 14.42
CA ALA A 72 -9.77 -5.65 13.70
C ALA A 72 -9.56 -5.75 12.19
N PHE A 73 -10.59 -6.22 11.49
CA PHE A 73 -10.56 -6.41 10.04
C PHE A 73 -10.15 -5.14 9.28
N GLN A 74 -10.63 -3.97 9.71
CA GLN A 74 -10.33 -2.67 9.09
C GLN A 74 -8.83 -2.38 9.05
N TRP A 75 -8.08 -2.83 10.07
CA TRP A 75 -6.63 -2.74 10.09
C TRP A 75 -6.01 -3.90 9.33
N GLN A 76 -6.46 -5.13 9.59
CA GLN A 76 -5.93 -6.36 9.00
C GLN A 76 -6.05 -6.38 7.47
N SER A 77 -7.08 -5.76 6.89
CA SER A 77 -7.33 -5.70 5.45
C SER A 77 -6.36 -4.80 4.68
N GLN A 78 -5.54 -4.01 5.37
CA GLN A 78 -4.55 -3.12 4.74
C GLN A 78 -3.26 -3.89 4.41
N LEU A 79 -2.58 -3.56 3.33
CA LEU A 79 -1.23 -4.08 3.07
C LEU A 79 -0.23 -3.35 3.98
N ARG A 80 0.56 -4.10 4.75
CA ARG A 80 1.46 -3.54 5.77
C ARG A 80 2.86 -4.12 5.68
N HIS A 81 3.86 -3.27 5.58
CA HIS A 81 5.26 -3.67 5.69
C HIS A 81 5.70 -3.73 7.15
N ARG A 82 6.43 -4.78 7.51
CA ARG A 82 7.00 -4.99 8.84
C ARG A 82 8.42 -5.50 8.70
N TRP A 83 9.36 -4.82 9.36
CA TRP A 83 10.69 -5.37 9.59
C TRP A 83 10.64 -6.37 10.74
N ASP A 84 11.15 -7.58 10.52
CA ASP A 84 11.34 -8.60 11.54
C ASP A 84 12.80 -8.63 11.99
N SER A 85 13.09 -8.06 13.16
CA SER A 85 14.46 -7.99 13.69
C SER A 85 15.08 -9.34 14.04
N LYS A 86 14.30 -10.43 14.15
CA LYS A 86 14.85 -11.77 14.43
C LYS A 86 15.34 -12.46 13.17
N ILE A 87 14.61 -12.25 12.07
CA ILE A 87 14.91 -12.82 10.75
C ILE A 87 15.81 -11.87 9.95
N ASP A 88 15.86 -10.60 10.35
CA ASP A 88 16.54 -9.49 9.68
C ASP A 88 16.01 -9.24 8.26
N ASP A 89 14.68 -9.20 8.15
CA ASP A 89 14.00 -9.13 6.85
C ASP A 89 12.70 -8.32 6.89
N CYS A 90 12.25 -7.84 5.73
CA CYS A 90 10.98 -7.16 5.54
C CYS A 90 9.91 -8.14 5.08
N PHE A 91 8.74 -8.05 5.70
CA PHE A 91 7.56 -8.81 5.33
C PHE A 91 6.41 -7.88 4.97
N ALA A 92 5.66 -8.24 3.94
CA ALA A 92 4.37 -7.66 3.62
C ALA A 92 3.26 -8.55 4.19
N ASN A 93 2.42 -7.96 5.03
CA ASN A 93 1.31 -8.63 5.72
C ASN A 93 -0.03 -8.02 5.29
N ILE A 94 -1.00 -8.87 4.97
CA ILE A 94 -2.37 -8.47 4.65
C ILE A 94 -3.32 -9.61 4.98
N CYS A 95 -4.36 -9.32 5.76
CA CYS A 95 -5.18 -10.33 6.43
C CYS A 95 -4.28 -11.37 7.14
N ASP A 96 -4.51 -12.64 6.86
CA ASP A 96 -3.73 -13.81 7.29
C ASP A 96 -2.53 -14.13 6.37
N ALA A 97 -2.41 -13.49 5.21
CA ALA A 97 -1.31 -13.71 4.29
C ALA A 97 -0.04 -12.95 4.73
N GLN A 98 1.11 -13.60 4.55
CA GLN A 98 2.43 -13.04 4.76
C GLN A 98 3.34 -13.38 3.59
N PHE A 99 4.04 -12.38 3.09
CA PHE A 99 5.03 -12.50 2.02
C PHE A 99 6.34 -11.90 2.48
N ARG A 100 7.47 -12.54 2.16
CA ARG A 100 8.78 -11.89 2.24
C ARG A 100 8.83 -10.82 1.16
N TYR A 101 9.47 -9.69 1.44
CA TYR A 101 9.70 -8.68 0.42
C TYR A 101 10.82 -9.15 -0.52
N ASP A 102 10.64 -9.05 -1.83
CA ASP A 102 11.56 -9.66 -2.80
C ASP A 102 12.72 -8.74 -3.23
N TYR A 103 12.71 -7.47 -2.79
CA TYR A 103 13.80 -6.52 -2.98
C TYR A 103 14.23 -6.24 -4.44
N GLU A 104 13.39 -6.52 -5.42
CA GLU A 104 13.74 -6.20 -6.80
C GLU A 104 13.75 -4.69 -7.03
N TYR A 105 14.68 -4.24 -7.88
CA TYR A 105 14.77 -2.83 -8.26
C TYR A 105 13.75 -2.52 -9.36
N LEU A 106 12.71 -1.77 -9.00
CA LEU A 106 11.57 -1.47 -9.89
C LEU A 106 11.61 -0.05 -10.47
N GLY A 107 12.66 0.72 -10.15
CA GLY A 107 12.85 2.09 -10.59
C GLY A 107 11.95 3.12 -9.91
N ASN A 108 12.15 4.39 -10.27
CA ASN A 108 11.36 5.52 -9.78
C ASN A 108 10.14 5.77 -10.69
N THR A 109 9.16 4.87 -10.65
CA THR A 109 7.94 4.96 -11.45
C THR A 109 6.77 5.53 -10.65
N PRO A 110 5.80 6.20 -11.29
CA PRO A 110 4.56 6.63 -10.63
C PRO A 110 3.85 5.48 -9.90
N ARG A 111 3.24 5.79 -8.75
CA ARG A 111 2.35 4.88 -8.01
C ARG A 111 0.91 5.05 -8.45
N LEU A 112 0.16 3.96 -8.42
CA LEU A 112 -1.28 4.02 -8.60
C LEU A 112 -1.91 4.68 -7.36
N VAL A 113 -2.91 5.55 -7.58
CA VAL A 113 -3.72 6.08 -6.47
C VAL A 113 -4.55 4.93 -5.90
N ILE A 114 -4.35 4.64 -4.61
CA ILE A 114 -5.04 3.54 -3.94
C ILE A 114 -6.43 4.00 -3.50
N THR A 115 -7.45 3.23 -3.88
CA THR A 115 -8.86 3.46 -3.55
C THR A 115 -9.44 2.24 -2.83
N PRO A 116 -10.64 2.34 -2.21
CA PRO A 116 -11.30 1.18 -1.63
C PRO A 116 -11.59 0.04 -2.62
N LEU A 117 -11.57 0.30 -3.93
CA LEU A 117 -11.66 -0.76 -4.94
C LEU A 117 -10.31 -1.47 -5.11
N THR A 118 -9.22 -0.70 -5.22
CA THR A 118 -7.85 -1.19 -5.30
C THR A 118 -7.47 -2.02 -4.07
N ASP A 119 -7.82 -1.57 -2.86
CA ASP A 119 -7.58 -2.31 -1.61
C ASP A 119 -8.25 -3.69 -1.63
N ARG A 120 -9.49 -3.76 -2.12
CA ARG A 120 -10.20 -5.04 -2.26
C ARG A 120 -9.52 -5.96 -3.26
N CYS A 121 -9.01 -5.41 -4.36
CA CYS A 121 -8.22 -6.19 -5.30
C CYS A 121 -6.93 -6.71 -4.66
N TYR A 122 -6.25 -5.91 -3.81
CA TYR A 122 -5.04 -6.36 -3.09
C TYR A 122 -5.35 -7.54 -2.19
N ILE A 123 -6.44 -7.48 -1.42
CA ILE A 123 -6.88 -8.59 -0.58
C ILE A 123 -7.09 -9.84 -1.44
N THR A 124 -7.92 -9.78 -2.48
CA THR A 124 -8.20 -10.97 -3.29
C THR A 124 -6.94 -11.57 -3.94
N LEU A 125 -6.07 -10.73 -4.53
CA LEU A 125 -4.85 -11.19 -5.20
C LEU A 125 -3.83 -11.78 -4.23
N THR A 126 -3.67 -11.18 -3.05
CA THR A 126 -2.75 -11.70 -2.03
C THR A 126 -3.28 -12.97 -1.39
N GLN A 127 -4.59 -13.08 -1.18
CA GLN A 127 -5.21 -14.31 -0.70
C GLN A 127 -5.09 -15.46 -1.69
N SER A 128 -5.31 -15.22 -2.99
CA SER A 128 -5.07 -16.25 -4.01
C SER A 128 -3.60 -16.66 -4.05
N LEU A 129 -2.67 -15.69 -3.99
CA LEU A 129 -1.24 -15.96 -4.00
C LEU A 129 -0.79 -16.76 -2.77
N HIS A 130 -1.34 -16.46 -1.58
CA HIS A 130 -1.09 -17.20 -0.36
C HIS A 130 -1.52 -18.67 -0.46
N LEU A 131 -2.58 -18.95 -1.22
CA LEU A 131 -3.08 -20.29 -1.50
C LEU A 131 -2.41 -20.95 -2.72
N VAL A 132 -1.37 -20.33 -3.29
CA VAL A 132 -0.68 -20.81 -4.51
C VAL A 132 -1.65 -20.93 -5.70
N MET A 133 -2.58 -19.98 -5.80
CA MET A 133 -3.55 -19.86 -6.88
C MET A 133 -3.39 -18.55 -7.65
N GLY A 134 -3.84 -18.55 -8.90
CA GLY A 134 -3.96 -17.32 -9.69
C GLY A 134 -5.16 -16.48 -9.27
N GLY A 135 -5.06 -15.17 -9.47
CA GLY A 135 -6.18 -14.24 -9.32
C GLY A 135 -6.62 -13.69 -10.68
N ALA A 136 -7.93 -13.52 -10.86
CA ALA A 136 -8.51 -12.96 -12.09
C ALA A 136 -9.26 -11.65 -11.81
N PRO A 137 -8.58 -10.49 -11.79
CA PRO A 137 -9.25 -9.19 -11.73
C PRO A 137 -10.10 -9.00 -12.99
N ALA A 138 -11.42 -8.87 -12.82
CA ALA A 138 -12.37 -8.69 -13.91
C ALA A 138 -12.98 -7.27 -13.88
N GLY A 139 -13.26 -6.71 -15.06
CA GLY A 139 -13.84 -5.38 -15.21
C GLY A 139 -13.59 -4.80 -16.61
N PRO A 140 -14.29 -3.71 -16.99
CA PRO A 140 -14.15 -3.07 -18.31
C PRO A 140 -12.71 -2.66 -18.67
N ALA A 141 -12.45 -2.42 -19.94
CA ALA A 141 -11.18 -1.88 -20.40
C ALA A 141 -10.91 -0.51 -19.74
N GLY A 142 -9.65 -0.24 -19.38
CA GLY A 142 -9.25 1.04 -18.78
C GLY A 142 -9.57 1.22 -17.28
N THR A 143 -10.12 0.21 -16.59
CA THR A 143 -10.46 0.32 -15.16
C THR A 143 -9.31 0.00 -14.20
N GLY A 144 -8.05 0.11 -14.64
CA GLY A 144 -6.88 -0.01 -13.76
C GLY A 144 -6.52 -1.42 -13.28
N LYS A 145 -7.04 -2.49 -13.92
CA LYS A 145 -6.81 -3.90 -13.51
C LYS A 145 -5.33 -4.29 -13.55
N THR A 146 -4.70 -4.01 -14.69
CA THR A 146 -3.28 -4.30 -14.92
C THR A 146 -2.42 -3.42 -14.02
N GLU A 147 -2.77 -2.15 -13.89
CA GLU A 147 -2.07 -1.16 -13.09
C GLU A 147 -2.11 -1.51 -11.60
N THR A 148 -3.24 -2.02 -11.12
CA THR A 148 -3.42 -2.52 -9.75
C THR A 148 -2.51 -3.71 -9.48
N THR A 149 -2.43 -4.66 -10.43
CA THR A 149 -1.53 -5.82 -10.31
C THR A 149 -0.06 -5.39 -10.31
N LYS A 150 0.31 -4.42 -11.17
CA LYS A 150 1.65 -3.83 -11.19
C LYS A 150 1.98 -3.10 -9.88
N ASP A 151 1.05 -2.34 -9.32
CA ASP A 151 1.26 -1.59 -8.07
C ASP A 151 1.39 -2.54 -6.86
N LEU A 152 0.63 -3.64 -6.85
CA LEU A 152 0.76 -4.72 -5.85
C LEU A 152 2.13 -5.39 -5.93
N GLY A 153 2.57 -5.80 -7.13
CA GLY A 153 3.90 -6.39 -7.32
C GLY A 153 5.00 -5.45 -6.82
N ARG A 154 4.90 -4.15 -7.11
CA ARG A 154 5.83 -3.16 -6.54
C ARG A 154 5.78 -3.06 -5.02
N ALA A 155 4.61 -3.22 -4.42
CA ALA A 155 4.47 -3.25 -2.97
C ALA A 155 5.06 -4.53 -2.35
N LEU A 156 5.17 -5.62 -3.10
CA LEU A 156 5.84 -6.86 -2.68
C LEU A 156 7.34 -6.89 -3.05
N GLY A 157 7.82 -5.93 -3.83
CA GLY A 157 9.20 -5.92 -4.32
C GLY A 157 9.42 -6.91 -5.46
N MET A 158 8.37 -7.19 -6.23
CA MET A 158 8.32 -8.18 -7.31
C MET A 158 8.08 -7.52 -8.68
N MET A 159 8.75 -8.03 -9.69
CA MET A 159 8.58 -7.66 -11.09
C MET A 159 7.32 -8.31 -11.65
N VAL A 160 6.50 -7.49 -12.30
CA VAL A 160 5.24 -7.93 -12.91
C VAL A 160 5.40 -7.92 -14.41
N TYR A 161 5.40 -9.11 -15.00
CA TYR A 161 5.36 -9.29 -16.45
C TYR A 161 3.92 -9.21 -16.95
N VAL A 162 3.69 -8.39 -17.96
CA VAL A 162 2.38 -8.23 -18.57
C VAL A 162 2.45 -8.67 -20.01
N PHE A 163 1.75 -9.75 -20.30
CA PHE A 163 1.56 -10.27 -21.64
C PHE A 163 0.24 -9.75 -22.17
N ASN A 164 0.27 -9.14 -23.35
CA ASN A 164 -0.95 -8.75 -24.04
C ASN A 164 -1.44 -9.95 -24.85
N CYS A 165 -2.63 -10.45 -24.50
CA CYS A 165 -3.25 -11.58 -25.18
C CYS A 165 -4.01 -11.11 -26.44
N SER A 166 -3.29 -10.59 -27.43
CA SER A 166 -3.87 -10.35 -28.75
C SER A 166 -4.06 -11.65 -29.52
N GLU A 167 -4.79 -11.60 -30.64
CA GLU A 167 -5.02 -12.75 -31.53
C GLU A 167 -3.72 -13.35 -32.12
N GLN A 168 -2.58 -12.69 -31.92
CA GLN A 168 -1.26 -13.12 -32.38
C GLN A 168 -0.46 -13.85 -31.29
N MET A 169 -1.06 -14.14 -30.14
CA MET A 169 -0.39 -14.94 -29.11
C MET A 169 -0.43 -16.43 -29.51
N ASP A 170 0.74 -16.98 -29.79
CA ASP A 170 0.93 -18.38 -30.11
C ASP A 170 1.03 -19.25 -28.84
N TYR A 171 0.75 -20.55 -28.95
CA TYR A 171 0.81 -21.54 -27.86
C TYR A 171 2.23 -22.00 -27.53
#